data_AF-A0A177B0G2-F1
#
_entry.id   AF-A0A177B0G2-F1
#
_cell.length_a   1.000
_cell.length_b   1.000
_cell.length_c   1.000
_cell.angle_alpha   90.00
_cell.angle_beta   90.00
_cell.angle_gamma   90.00
#
_symmetry.space_group_name_H-M   'P 1'
#
loop_
_entity.id
_entity.type
_entity.pdbx_description
1 polymer ?
#
loop_
_entity_poly.entity_id
_entity_poly.type
_entity_poly.pdbx_seq_one_letter_code
_entity_poly.pdbx_strand_id
1 'polypeptide(L)'
;MDITSKIANSIRAKALQRRLFKSQSEENRELVLHTNVRSLNRSVFLERFIILLYDIKIFLRNRNDNYAELYDKQWLCELSFLVDFTGILTMLNRELQGKNKTLIDMINIDSFKNTIPLIINDLNIKKI
;
A
#
# COMPACT_ATOMS: atom_id res chain seq x y z
N MET A 1 -6.78 1.34 -7.16
CA MET A 1 -6.29 -0.03 -6.79
C MET A 1 -6.15 -0.95 -7.98
N ASP A 2 -7.07 -0.89 -8.96
CA ASP A 2 -6.96 -1.73 -10.15
C ASP A 2 -5.64 -1.49 -10.90
N ILE A 3 -5.22 -0.22 -11.04
CA ILE A 3 -3.95 0.15 -11.69
C ILE A 3 -2.70 -0.38 -10.95
N THR A 4 -2.59 -0.19 -9.63
CA THR A 4 -1.43 -0.68 -8.87
C THR A 4 -1.32 -2.20 -8.94
N SER A 5 -2.44 -2.91 -8.83
CA SER A 5 -2.48 -4.37 -9.00
C SER A 5 -2.17 -4.81 -10.43
N LYS A 6 -2.68 -4.12 -11.46
CA LYS A 6 -2.34 -4.38 -12.87
C LYS A 6 -0.85 -4.25 -13.13
N ILE A 7 -0.24 -3.16 -12.64
CA ILE A 7 1.20 -2.92 -12.76
C ILE A 7 2.00 -4.02 -12.04
N ALA A 8 1.67 -4.31 -10.78
CA ALA A 8 2.38 -5.34 -10.01
C ALA A 8 2.24 -6.73 -10.66
N ASN A 9 1.06 -7.05 -11.19
CA ASN A 9 0.81 -8.29 -11.91
C ASN A 9 1.59 -8.35 -13.22
N SER A 10 1.70 -7.27 -13.99
CA SER A 10 2.47 -7.26 -15.25
C SER A 10 3.96 -7.57 -15.01
N ILE A 11 4.51 -7.08 -13.90
CA ILE A 11 5.89 -7.34 -13.48
C ILE A 11 6.05 -8.77 -12.93
N ARG A 12 5.10 -9.25 -12.12
CA ARG A 12 5.22 -10.52 -11.41
C ARG A 12 4.72 -11.76 -12.16
N ALA A 13 3.84 -11.60 -13.15
CA ALA A 13 3.22 -12.71 -13.86
C ALA A 13 4.24 -13.54 -14.66
N LYS A 14 5.33 -12.92 -15.13
CA LYS A 14 6.38 -13.59 -15.90
C LYS A 14 7.65 -13.74 -15.07
N ALA A 15 8.19 -14.96 -15.00
CA ALA A 15 9.40 -15.25 -14.22
C ALA A 15 10.61 -14.38 -14.63
N LEU A 16 10.78 -14.16 -15.95
CA LEU A 16 11.82 -13.28 -16.47
C LEU A 16 11.63 -11.83 -16.01
N GLN A 17 10.42 -11.29 -16.11
CA GLN A 17 10.12 -9.91 -15.72
C GLN A 17 10.37 -9.67 -14.24
N ARG A 18 9.99 -10.64 -13.40
CA ARG A 18 10.28 -10.61 -11.96
C ARG A 18 11.78 -10.60 -11.67
N ARG A 19 12.57 -11.43 -12.37
CA ARG A 19 14.03 -11.47 -12.21
C ARG A 19 14.68 -10.15 -12.65
N LEU A 20 14.27 -9.62 -13.79
CA LEU A 20 14.77 -8.35 -14.33
C LEU A 20 14.43 -7.17 -13.41
N PHE A 21 13.20 -7.13 -12.89
CA PHE A 21 12.81 -6.12 -11.91
C PHE A 21 13.65 -6.21 -10.64
N LYS A 22 13.85 -7.43 -10.13
CA LYS A 22 14.66 -7.67 -8.92
C LYS A 22 16.12 -7.26 -9.11
N SER A 23 16.72 -7.51 -10.28
CA SER A 23 18.09 -7.10 -10.58
C SER A 23 18.25 -5.59 -10.78
N GLN A 24 17.17 -4.89 -11.14
CA GLN A 24 17.17 -3.44 -11.33
C GLN A 24 16.96 -2.69 -10.00
N SER A 25 16.14 -3.24 -9.10
CA SER A 25 15.89 -2.62 -7.80
C SER A 25 17.16 -2.65 -6.94
N GLU A 26 17.66 -1.48 -6.56
CA GLU A 26 18.92 -1.32 -5.80
C GLU A 26 18.92 -2.13 -4.50
N GLU A 27 17.74 -2.34 -3.91
CA GLU A 27 17.59 -3.05 -2.65
C GLU A 27 17.23 -4.55 -2.82
N ASN A 28 17.27 -5.09 -4.05
CA ASN A 28 16.83 -6.45 -4.40
C ASN A 28 15.40 -6.78 -3.90
N ARG A 29 14.56 -5.75 -3.77
CA ARG A 29 13.23 -5.86 -3.16
C ARG A 29 12.23 -6.40 -4.18
N GLU A 30 11.43 -7.37 -3.74
CA GLU A 30 10.38 -7.96 -4.57
C GLU A 30 9.03 -7.27 -4.29
N LEU A 31 8.32 -6.92 -5.38
CA LEU A 31 6.92 -6.51 -5.28
C LEU A 31 6.10 -7.61 -4.63
N VAL A 32 5.13 -7.28 -3.78
CA VAL A 32 4.19 -8.29 -3.27
C VAL A 32 2.99 -8.37 -4.20
N LEU A 33 2.37 -9.56 -4.34
CA LEU A 33 1.09 -9.67 -5.03
C LEU A 33 -0.03 -9.39 -4.05
N HIS A 34 -1.03 -8.65 -4.50
CA HIS A 34 -2.31 -8.64 -3.82
C HIS A 34 -2.95 -10.04 -3.93
N THR A 35 -3.26 -10.65 -2.79
CA THR A 35 -4.14 -11.83 -2.72
C THR A 35 -5.39 -11.44 -1.97
N ASN A 36 -6.56 -11.81 -2.50
CA ASN A 36 -7.89 -11.33 -2.07
C ASN A 36 -8.34 -11.76 -0.65
N VAL A 37 -7.43 -12.10 0.27
CA VAL A 37 -7.79 -12.88 1.47
C VAL A 37 -7.55 -12.14 2.80
N ARG A 38 -7.12 -10.86 2.85
CA ARG A 38 -7.09 -10.05 4.10
C ARG A 38 -6.76 -8.57 3.83
N SER A 39 -7.38 -7.65 4.58
CA SER A 39 -7.04 -6.21 4.56
C SER A 39 -5.54 -5.95 4.87
N LEU A 40 -4.93 -6.79 5.73
CA LEU A 40 -3.49 -6.75 6.01
C LEU A 40 -2.60 -7.01 4.80
N ASN A 41 -3.01 -7.88 3.88
CA ASN A 41 -2.22 -8.12 2.66
C ASN A 41 -2.30 -6.93 1.70
N ARG A 42 -3.37 -6.14 1.82
CA ARG A 42 -3.65 -4.97 0.98
C ARG A 42 -2.82 -3.76 1.42
N SER A 43 -2.72 -3.48 2.71
CA SER A 43 -1.83 -2.42 3.24
C SER A 43 -0.37 -2.72 2.94
N VAL A 44 0.09 -3.94 3.22
CA VAL A 44 1.47 -4.39 2.92
C VAL A 44 1.79 -4.32 1.43
N PHE A 45 0.82 -4.64 0.57
CA PHE A 45 0.96 -4.51 -0.88
C PHE A 45 1.18 -3.04 -1.29
N LEU A 46 0.31 -2.13 -0.84
CA LEU A 46 0.38 -0.73 -1.20
C LEU A 46 1.64 -0.04 -0.65
N GLU A 47 2.01 -0.34 0.59
CA GLU A 47 3.22 0.19 1.23
C GLU A 47 4.45 -0.20 0.41
N ARG A 48 4.57 -1.47 0.03
CA ARG A 48 5.65 -1.93 -0.85
C ARG A 48 5.60 -1.30 -2.24
N PHE A 49 4.40 -1.07 -2.78
CA PHE A 49 4.24 -0.43 -4.08
C PHE A 49 4.78 1.01 -4.06
N ILE A 50 4.49 1.77 -3.00
CA ILE A 50 5.03 3.13 -2.81
C ILE A 50 6.54 3.12 -2.62
N ILE A 51 7.08 2.24 -1.77
CA ILE A 51 8.53 2.10 -1.55
C ILE A 51 9.26 1.85 -2.88
N LEU A 52 8.67 1.03 -3.75
CA LEU A 52 9.26 0.64 -5.03
C LEU A 52 8.81 1.53 -6.20
N LEU A 53 8.10 2.63 -5.95
CA LEU A 53 7.46 3.44 -6.99
C LEU A 53 8.48 3.96 -8.02
N TYR A 54 9.66 4.36 -7.57
CA TYR A 54 10.74 4.82 -8.44
C TYR A 54 11.24 3.69 -9.36
N ASP A 55 11.56 2.54 -8.79
CA ASP A 55 12.01 1.36 -9.54
C ASP A 55 10.95 0.88 -10.53
N ILE A 56 9.67 0.90 -10.13
CA ILE A 56 8.53 0.58 -10.98
C ILE A 56 8.49 1.52 -12.19
N LYS A 57 8.61 2.84 -11.98
CA LYS A 57 8.59 3.83 -13.07
C LYS A 57 9.70 3.59 -14.08
N ILE A 58 10.92 3.34 -13.60
CA ILE A 58 12.07 3.06 -14.47
C ILE A 58 11.85 1.76 -15.24
N PHE A 59 11.43 0.71 -14.53
CA PHE A 59 11.25 -0.61 -15.14
C PHE A 59 10.19 -0.60 -16.24
N LEU A 60 9.07 0.09 -16.01
CA LEU A 60 8.00 0.22 -17.01
C LEU A 60 8.43 1.09 -18.19
N ARG A 61 9.17 2.18 -17.93
CA ARG A 61 9.75 3.01 -19.00
C ARG A 61 10.69 2.22 -19.90
N ASN A 62 11.55 1.37 -19.33
CA ASN A 62 12.45 0.49 -20.09
C ASN A 62 11.69 -0.54 -20.95
N ARG A 63 10.44 -0.86 -20.57
CA ARG A 63 9.55 -1.77 -21.30
C ARG A 63 8.62 -1.05 -22.29
N ASN A 64 8.67 0.29 -22.37
CA ASN A 64 7.68 1.12 -23.06
C ASN A 64 6.22 0.91 -22.57
N ASP A 65 6.04 0.48 -21.32
CA ASP A 65 4.73 0.37 -20.68
C ASP A 65 4.37 1.72 -20.05
N ASN A 66 3.40 2.44 -20.61
CA ASN A 66 3.00 3.76 -20.10
C ASN A 66 1.76 3.69 -19.20
N TYR A 67 1.89 4.21 -17.98
CA TYR A 67 0.80 4.42 -17.03
C TYR A 67 0.82 5.89 -16.60
N ALA A 68 -0.14 6.68 -17.10
CA ALA A 68 -0.20 8.12 -16.85
C ALA A 68 -0.36 8.43 -15.35
N GLU A 69 -1.08 7.57 -14.62
CA GLU A 69 -1.34 7.67 -13.19
C GLU A 69 -0.06 7.71 -12.36
N LEU A 70 1.01 7.04 -12.80
CA LEU A 70 2.30 7.07 -12.10
C LEU A 70 2.93 8.48 -12.09
N TYR A 71 2.51 9.36 -12.99
CA TYR A 71 3.02 10.73 -13.10
C TYR A 71 1.99 11.78 -12.70
N ASP A 72 0.75 11.38 -12.45
CA ASP A 72 -0.32 12.25 -12.00
C ASP A 72 -0.17 12.54 -10.50
N LYS A 73 0.01 13.82 -10.15
CA LYS A 73 0.23 14.23 -8.77
C LYS A 73 -0.98 13.93 -7.88
N GLN A 74 -2.19 14.14 -8.38
CA GLN A 74 -3.42 13.93 -7.63
C GLN A 74 -3.58 12.44 -7.29
N TRP A 75 -3.38 11.56 -8.27
CA TRP A 75 -3.42 10.12 -8.11
C TRP A 75 -2.36 9.62 -7.13
N LEU A 76 -1.14 10.17 -7.19
CA LEU A 76 -0.09 9.84 -6.23
C LEU A 76 -0.45 10.28 -4.81
N CYS A 77 -1.04 11.47 -4.64
CA CYS A 77 -1.53 11.93 -3.35
C CYS A 77 -2.66 11.03 -2.81
N GLU A 78 -3.59 10.60 -3.66
CA GLU A 78 -4.67 9.67 -3.29
C GLU A 78 -4.12 8.29 -2.94
N LEU A 79 -3.12 7.81 -3.66
CA LEU A 79 -2.45 6.54 -3.38
C LEU A 79 -1.73 6.59 -2.03
N SER A 80 -0.96 7.64 -1.76
CA SER A 80 -0.28 7.82 -0.46
C SER A 80 -1.28 7.91 0.69
N PHE A 81 -2.35 8.68 0.52
CA PHE A 81 -3.43 8.74 1.51
C PHE A 81 -4.05 7.36 1.78
N LEU A 82 -4.26 6.56 0.73
CA LEU A 82 -4.80 5.22 0.87
C LEU A 82 -3.82 4.27 1.58
N VAL A 83 -2.52 4.40 1.35
CA VAL A 83 -1.49 3.62 2.05
C VAL A 83 -1.55 3.93 3.54
N ASP A 84 -1.52 5.21 3.91
CA ASP A 84 -1.57 5.64 5.31
C ASP A 84 -2.86 5.15 5.99
N PHE A 85 -4.01 5.39 5.36
CA PHE A 85 -5.32 4.98 5.87
C PHE A 85 -5.42 3.46 6.07
N THR A 86 -4.94 2.67 5.11
CA THR A 86 -4.95 1.21 5.22
C THR A 86 -3.93 0.68 6.24
N GLY A 87 -2.83 1.40 6.46
CA GLY A 87 -1.88 1.15 7.55
C GLY A 87 -2.54 1.31 8.92
N ILE A 88 -3.30 2.39 9.12
CA ILE A 88 -4.05 2.64 10.36
C ILE A 88 -5.09 1.54 10.62
N LEU A 89 -5.87 1.17 9.61
CA LEU A 89 -6.84 0.07 9.72
C LEU A 89 -6.17 -1.27 10.04
N THR A 90 -4.97 -1.49 9.50
CA THR A 90 -4.18 -2.69 9.77
C THR A 90 -3.68 -2.72 11.22
N MET A 91 -3.17 -1.59 11.72
CA MET A 91 -2.77 -1.44 13.12
C MET A 91 -3.96 -1.71 14.04
N LEU A 92 -5.10 -1.07 13.80
CA LEU A 92 -6.32 -1.29 14.58
C LEU A 92 -6.75 -2.76 14.53
N ASN A 93 -6.75 -3.36 13.35
CA ASN A 93 -7.18 -4.75 13.22
C ASN A 93 -6.23 -5.71 13.96
N ARG A 94 -4.92 -5.41 14.04
CA ARG A 94 -3.98 -6.17 14.89
C ARG A 94 -4.29 -5.98 16.37
N GLU A 95 -4.51 -4.74 16.78
CA GLU A 95 -4.92 -4.44 18.16
C GLU A 95 -6.19 -5.21 18.53
N LEU A 96 -7.18 -5.32 17.64
CA LEU A 96 -8.42 -6.04 17.92
C LEU A 96 -8.33 -7.58 17.82
N GLN A 97 -7.29 -8.12 17.17
CA GLN A 97 -7.15 -9.57 16.91
C GLN A 97 -6.36 -10.36 17.98
N GLY A 98 -5.90 -9.73 19.06
CA GLY A 98 -5.21 -10.41 20.15
C GLY A 98 -6.08 -11.49 20.84
N LYS A 99 -5.49 -12.65 21.19
CA LYS A 99 -6.17 -13.64 22.05
C LYS A 99 -6.36 -13.02 23.45
N ASN A 100 -7.53 -13.24 24.07
CA ASN A 100 -8.00 -12.65 25.35
C ASN A 100 -8.57 -11.21 25.31
N LYS A 101 -9.20 -10.81 24.21
CA LYS A 101 -9.96 -9.55 24.15
C LYS A 101 -11.35 -9.72 24.79
N THR A 102 -11.66 -8.94 25.83
CA THR A 102 -12.96 -8.94 26.53
C THR A 102 -13.95 -7.94 25.91
N LEU A 103 -15.22 -7.93 26.35
CA LEU A 103 -16.23 -6.92 25.93
C LEU A 103 -15.76 -5.46 26.14
N ILE A 104 -14.84 -5.23 27.08
CA ILE A 104 -14.21 -3.93 27.35
C ILE A 104 -13.26 -3.52 26.20
N ASP A 105 -12.62 -4.47 25.52
CA ASP A 105 -11.80 -4.21 24.33
C ASP A 105 -12.64 -3.83 23.10
N MET A 106 -13.94 -4.16 23.09
CA MET A 106 -14.89 -3.69 22.07
C MET A 106 -15.26 -2.21 22.26
N ILE A 107 -15.23 -1.69 23.48
CA ILE A 107 -15.46 -0.26 23.78
C ILE A 107 -14.33 0.62 23.20
N ASN A 108 -13.13 0.06 22.95
CA ASN A 108 -12.07 0.75 22.21
C ASN A 108 -12.43 1.10 20.75
N ILE A 109 -13.52 0.56 20.21
CA ILE A 109 -14.06 1.00 18.91
C ILE A 109 -14.58 2.44 18.99
N ASP A 110 -15.15 2.88 20.12
CA ASP A 110 -15.60 4.26 20.30
C ASP A 110 -14.41 5.21 20.49
N SER A 111 -13.35 4.78 21.20
CA SER A 111 -12.05 5.46 21.20
C SER A 111 -11.48 5.60 19.79
N PHE A 112 -11.56 4.54 18.97
CA PHE A 112 -11.12 4.57 17.58
C PHE A 112 -11.96 5.53 16.72
N LYS A 113 -13.29 5.57 16.88
CA LYS A 113 -14.15 6.56 16.21
C LYS A 113 -13.72 7.99 16.52
N ASN A 114 -13.30 8.26 17.77
CA ASN A 114 -12.78 9.57 18.17
C ASN A 114 -11.35 9.84 17.68
N THR A 115 -10.59 8.79 17.36
CA THR A 115 -9.21 8.88 16.85
C THR A 115 -9.16 9.11 15.33
N ILE A 116 -10.14 8.62 14.57
CA ILE A 116 -10.21 8.84 13.11
C ILE A 116 -10.12 10.34 12.71
N PRO A 117 -10.87 11.27 13.34
CA PRO A 117 -10.76 12.70 13.03
C PRO A 117 -9.36 13.27 13.28
N LEU A 118 -8.69 12.85 14.37
CA LEU A 118 -7.34 13.30 14.71
C LEU A 118 -6.32 12.82 13.67
N ILE A 119 -6.43 11.56 13.25
CA ILE A 119 -5.55 11.01 12.23
C ILE A 119 -5.82 11.64 10.86
N ILE A 120 -7.08 11.90 10.50
CA ILE A 120 -7.41 12.63 9.26
C ILE A 120 -6.76 14.02 9.26
N ASN A 121 -6.76 14.72 10.40
CA ASN A 121 -6.07 16.00 10.53
C ASN A 121 -4.55 15.87 10.35
N ASP A 122 -3.90 14.89 10.99
CA ASP A 122 -2.46 14.66 10.81
C ASP A 122 -2.08 14.33 9.36
N LEU A 123 -2.95 13.59 8.65
CA LEU A 123 -2.77 13.27 7.23
C LEU A 123 -2.95 14.49 6.32
N ASN A 124 -3.78 15.46 6.72
CA ASN A 124 -3.94 16.73 6.00
C ASN A 124 -2.76 17.68 6.25
N ILE A 125 -2.14 17.63 7.44
CA ILE A 125 -0.99 18.48 7.81
C ILE A 125 0.30 18.00 7.13
N LYS A 126 0.48 16.68 6.95
CA LYS A 126 1.66 16.10 6.26
C LYS A 126 1.65 16.25 4.73
N LYS A 127 0.61 16.87 4.15
CA LYS A 127 0.48 17.14 2.71
C LYS A 127 1.09 18.49 2.26
N ILE A 128 1.76 19.22 3.16
CA ILE A 128 2.46 20.48 2.86
C ILE A 128 3.94 20.19 2.57
#